data_AF-A0A935U8P7-F1
#
_entry.id   AF-A0A935U8P7-F1
#
_cell.length_a   1.000
_cell.length_b   1.000
_cell.length_c   1.000
_cell.angle_alpha   90.00
_cell.angle_beta   90.00
_cell.angle_gamma   90.00
#
_symmetry.space_group_name_H-M   'P 1'
#
loop_
_entity.id
_entity.type
_entity.pdbx_description
1 polymer ?
#
loop_
_entity_poly.entity_id
_entity_poly.type
_entity_poly.pdbx_seq_one_letter_code
_entity_poly.pdbx_strand_id
1 'polypeptide(L)'
;MARDALAHETPDLVLLDVDLPDVDGYALSRLMRQDPRLALVPIVFLTARDSLADQMEGLRAGGDDFLAKPVERSHLLQLVLTRTERGRRIRELVHRDGLTGILNHATLMAELEYAVAFAQRHGEPLCFLMLDLDHFKRINDTYGHLVGDQVLVHVARVFRKAIRGSDLLGRYGGEEFGIILRKCPPANGRAAAEKLRQALAESPIILPGCDPIPLHVSAGVGAFPGSGTTATQVAEAADQALYRAKSSGRNRVEMG
;
A
#
# COMPACT_ATOMS: atom_id res chain seq x y z
N MET A 1 -10.45 8.56 25.13
CA MET A 1 -11.56 8.66 24.15
C MET A 1 -11.12 9.05 22.74
N ALA A 2 -10.58 10.26 22.47
CA ALA A 2 -10.15 10.64 21.11
C ALA A 2 -8.88 9.91 20.62
N ARG A 3 -7.85 9.80 21.47
CA ARG A 3 -6.63 9.03 21.16
C ARG A 3 -6.92 7.53 20.97
N ASP A 4 -7.82 6.97 21.77
CA ASP A 4 -8.18 5.55 21.68
C ASP A 4 -8.94 5.23 20.39
N ALA A 5 -9.82 6.14 19.94
CA ALA A 5 -10.51 6.00 18.65
C ALA A 5 -9.52 6.01 17.48
N LEU A 6 -8.57 6.96 17.48
CA LEU A 6 -7.53 7.08 16.44
C LEU A 6 -6.49 5.95 16.48
N ALA A 7 -6.41 5.18 17.57
CA ALA A 7 -5.52 4.03 17.65
C ALA A 7 -6.02 2.85 16.80
N HIS A 8 -7.35 2.72 16.63
CA HIS A 8 -7.99 1.55 16.03
C HIS A 8 -8.68 1.85 14.69
N GLU A 9 -8.85 3.12 14.31
CA GLU A 9 -9.50 3.54 13.07
C GLU A 9 -8.67 4.57 12.28
N THR A 10 -8.79 4.55 10.95
CA THR A 10 -8.23 5.56 10.05
C THR A 10 -9.36 6.33 9.38
N PRO A 11 -9.84 7.44 9.98
CA PRO A 11 -10.99 8.17 9.47
C PRO A 11 -10.68 8.91 8.17
N ASP A 12 -11.71 9.18 7.38
CA ASP A 12 -11.56 9.92 6.11
C ASP A 12 -11.34 11.43 6.31
N LEU A 13 -11.72 11.97 7.49
CA LEU A 13 -11.56 13.34 7.98
C LEU A 13 -11.75 13.36 9.50
N VAL A 14 -11.07 14.28 10.20
CA VAL A 14 -11.28 14.53 11.63
C VAL A 14 -11.80 15.95 11.86
N LEU A 15 -12.95 16.06 12.52
CA LEU A 15 -13.42 17.31 13.14
C LEU A 15 -12.84 17.37 14.55
N LEU A 16 -12.02 18.36 14.84
CA LEU A 16 -11.27 18.45 16.09
C LEU A 16 -11.59 19.74 16.85
N ASP A 17 -12.10 19.61 18.06
CA ASP A 17 -12.15 20.77 18.95
C ASP A 17 -10.74 21.10 19.44
N VAL A 18 -10.44 22.39 19.58
CA VAL A 18 -9.19 22.86 20.20
C VAL A 18 -9.27 22.66 21.72
N ASP A 19 -10.44 22.94 22.29
CA ASP A 19 -10.69 22.92 23.72
C ASP A 19 -11.30 21.56 24.12
N LEU A 20 -10.52 20.47 24.00
CA LEU A 20 -10.95 19.17 24.53
C LEU A 20 -10.69 19.07 26.04
N PRO A 21 -11.47 18.26 26.78
CA PRO A 21 -11.34 18.15 28.23
C PRO A 21 -9.97 17.62 28.71
N ASP A 22 -9.38 16.69 27.95
CA ASP A 22 -8.21 15.92 28.40
C ASP A 22 -6.91 16.25 27.64
N VAL A 23 -7.00 16.94 26.50
CA VAL A 23 -5.85 17.19 25.61
C VAL A 23 -6.05 18.47 24.82
N ASP A 24 -4.99 19.22 24.56
CA ASP A 24 -5.06 20.33 23.59
C ASP A 24 -5.24 19.77 22.17
N GLY A 25 -6.26 20.23 21.46
CA GLY A 25 -6.54 19.81 20.08
C GLY A 25 -5.37 20.10 19.14
N TYR A 26 -4.63 21.18 19.33
CA TYR A 26 -3.44 21.45 18.51
C TYR A 26 -2.32 20.43 18.77
N ALA A 27 -2.11 20.04 20.03
CA ALA A 27 -1.16 18.99 20.38
C ALA A 27 -1.57 17.64 19.78
N LEU A 28 -2.87 17.29 19.81
CA LEU A 28 -3.37 16.07 19.19
C LEU A 28 -3.18 16.07 17.67
N SER A 29 -3.43 17.20 17.00
CA SER A 29 -3.18 17.36 15.56
C SER A 29 -1.71 17.12 15.21
N ARG A 30 -0.77 17.67 15.99
CA ARG A 30 0.67 17.42 15.77
C ARG A 30 1.04 15.94 15.94
N LEU A 31 0.46 15.26 16.92
CA LEU A 31 0.64 13.81 17.10
C LEU A 31 0.09 13.02 15.91
N MET A 32 -1.08 13.39 15.38
CA MET A 32 -1.63 12.77 14.17
C MET A 32 -0.70 12.95 12.96
N ARG A 33 -0.07 14.12 12.82
CA ARG A 33 0.91 14.37 11.74
C ARG A 33 2.22 13.57 11.89
N GLN A 34 2.50 13.03 13.07
CA GLN A 34 3.63 12.13 13.31
C GLN A 34 3.31 10.65 13.03
N ASP A 35 2.03 10.27 13.00
CA ASP A 35 1.61 8.90 12.65
C ASP A 35 1.44 8.79 11.12
N PRO A 36 2.25 7.97 10.42
CA PRO A 36 2.14 7.81 8.96
C PRO A 36 0.74 7.39 8.48
N ARG A 37 -0.04 6.69 9.31
CA ARG A 37 -1.40 6.27 8.98
C ARG A 37 -2.38 7.45 8.95
N LEU A 38 -2.10 8.49 9.72
CA LEU A 38 -2.98 9.65 9.94
C LEU A 38 -2.44 10.93 9.30
N ALA A 39 -1.18 10.94 8.87
CA ALA A 39 -0.48 12.12 8.35
C ALA A 39 -1.21 12.81 7.19
N LEU A 40 -1.98 12.07 6.39
CA LEU A 40 -2.77 12.59 5.25
C LEU A 40 -4.27 12.70 5.53
N VAL A 41 -4.73 12.43 6.75
CA VAL A 41 -6.14 12.61 7.12
C VAL A 41 -6.41 14.11 7.26
N PRO A 42 -7.42 14.67 6.56
CA PRO A 42 -7.79 16.07 6.72
C PRO A 42 -8.22 16.35 8.16
N ILE A 43 -7.69 17.43 8.76
CA ILE A 43 -8.05 17.87 10.11
C ILE A 43 -8.72 19.25 10.01
N VAL A 44 -9.95 19.35 10.48
CA VAL A 44 -10.70 20.61 10.50
C VAL A 44 -10.93 20.98 11.96
N PHE A 45 -10.39 22.12 12.38
CA PHE A 45 -10.64 22.61 13.72
C PHE A 45 -12.04 23.20 13.84
N LEU A 46 -12.78 22.80 14.86
CA LEU A 46 -14.12 23.33 15.17
C LEU A 46 -14.10 23.87 16.61
N THR A 47 -13.90 25.17 16.78
CA THR A 47 -13.63 25.79 18.10
C THR A 47 -14.43 27.07 18.29
N ALA A 48 -14.61 27.51 19.54
CA ALA A 48 -15.17 28.83 19.85
C ALA A 48 -14.14 29.96 19.68
N ARG A 49 -12.86 29.64 19.52
CA ARG A 49 -11.79 30.60 19.25
C ARG A 49 -11.84 31.03 17.80
N ASP A 50 -11.72 32.32 17.50
CA ASP A 50 -11.84 32.84 16.12
C ASP A 50 -10.77 33.87 15.74
N SER A 51 -9.79 34.10 16.61
CA SER A 51 -8.74 35.08 16.37
C SER A 51 -7.81 34.63 15.24
N LEU A 52 -7.19 35.60 14.57
CA LEU A 52 -6.16 35.32 13.57
C LEU A 52 -5.00 34.49 14.15
N ALA A 53 -4.65 34.71 15.42
CA ALA A 53 -3.60 33.96 16.10
C ALA A 53 -3.98 32.48 16.26
N ASP A 54 -5.24 32.19 16.60
CA ASP A 54 -5.74 30.81 16.71
C ASP A 54 -5.78 30.12 15.34
N GLN A 55 -6.23 30.81 14.30
CA GLN A 55 -6.21 30.28 12.94
C GLN A 55 -4.78 29.96 12.47
N MET A 56 -3.83 30.86 12.75
CA MET A 56 -2.41 30.63 12.45
C MET A 56 -1.84 29.44 13.23
N GLU A 57 -2.23 29.29 14.49
CA GLU A 57 -1.78 28.16 15.30
C GLU A 57 -2.36 26.82 14.81
N GLY A 58 -3.63 26.81 14.41
CA GLY A 58 -4.26 25.65 13.78
C GLY A 58 -3.51 25.21 12.52
N LEU A 59 -3.15 26.14 11.64
CA LEU A 59 -2.33 25.85 10.45
C LEU A 59 -0.96 25.28 10.83
N ARG A 60 -0.27 25.86 11.82
CA ARG A 60 1.03 25.37 12.31
C ARG A 60 0.96 23.99 12.96
N ALA A 61 -0.17 23.68 13.60
CA ALA A 61 -0.45 22.37 14.17
C ALA A 61 -0.79 21.32 13.10
N GLY A 62 -0.86 21.72 11.82
CA GLY A 62 -1.14 20.86 10.69
C GLY A 62 -2.61 20.74 10.34
N GLY A 63 -3.48 21.67 10.79
CA GLY A 63 -4.87 21.72 10.37
C GLY A 63 -5.03 22.09 8.90
N ASP A 64 -6.03 21.50 8.25
CA ASP A 64 -6.41 21.78 6.86
C ASP A 64 -7.43 22.93 6.76
N ASP A 65 -8.20 23.14 7.82
CA ASP A 65 -9.24 24.16 7.87
C ASP A 65 -9.62 24.52 9.30
N PHE A 66 -10.35 25.62 9.45
CA PHE A 66 -10.73 26.19 10.73
C PHE A 66 -12.15 26.76 10.67
N LEU A 67 -13.01 26.32 11.58
CA LEU A 67 -14.40 26.74 11.71
C LEU A 67 -14.68 27.26 13.12
N ALA A 68 -15.09 28.51 13.21
CA ALA A 68 -15.55 29.11 14.46
C ALA A 68 -16.99 28.68 14.77
N LYS A 69 -17.28 28.36 16.03
CA LYS A 69 -18.64 28.07 16.52
C LYS A 69 -19.38 29.39 16.81
N PRO A 70 -20.70 29.45 16.53
CA PRO A 70 -21.53 28.41 15.92
C PRO A 70 -21.33 28.31 14.40
N VAL A 71 -21.28 27.08 13.87
CA VAL A 71 -21.19 26.83 12.43
C VAL A 71 -22.56 26.50 11.83
N GLU A 72 -22.86 27.10 10.68
CA GLU A 72 -24.07 26.78 9.92
C GLU A 72 -23.96 25.37 9.32
N ARG A 73 -25.04 24.58 9.37
CA ARG A 73 -25.03 23.16 9.02
C ARG A 73 -24.66 22.92 7.57
N SER A 74 -25.17 23.72 6.64
CA SER A 74 -24.86 23.57 5.21
C SER A 74 -23.37 23.86 4.93
N HIS A 75 -22.80 24.86 5.59
CA HIS A 75 -21.35 25.15 5.51
C HIS A 75 -20.52 23.97 6.03
N LEU A 76 -20.85 23.43 7.22
CA LEU A 76 -20.13 22.28 7.77
C LEU A 76 -20.20 21.06 6.86
N LEU A 77 -21.38 20.74 6.33
CA LEU A 77 -21.57 19.60 5.42
C LEU A 77 -20.76 19.75 4.13
N GLN A 78 -20.82 20.92 3.49
CA GLN A 78 -20.08 21.18 2.25
C GLN A 78 -18.58 21.08 2.47
N LEU A 79 -18.08 21.61 3.59
CA LEU A 79 -16.68 21.55 3.96
C LEU A 79 -16.23 20.11 4.20
N VAL A 80 -16.96 19.33 5.00
CA VAL A 80 -16.65 17.92 5.26
C VAL A 80 -16.58 17.14 3.94
N LEU A 81 -17.59 17.25 3.08
CA LEU A 81 -17.61 16.56 1.79
C LEU A 81 -16.40 16.92 0.92
N THR A 82 -16.12 18.22 0.77
CA THR A 82 -15.03 18.71 -0.07
C THR A 82 -13.66 18.27 0.46
N ARG A 83 -13.45 18.36 1.77
CA ARG A 83 -12.18 17.99 2.42
C ARG A 83 -11.98 16.48 2.42
N THR A 84 -13.02 15.70 2.68
CA THR A 84 -12.98 14.24 2.60
C THR A 84 -12.66 13.77 1.18
N GLU A 85 -13.32 14.31 0.16
CA GLU A 85 -13.07 13.91 -1.24
C GLU A 85 -11.64 14.26 -1.67
N ARG A 86 -11.17 15.47 -1.34
CA ARG A 86 -9.78 15.87 -1.62
C ARG A 86 -8.78 14.98 -0.88
N GLY A 87 -9.02 14.70 0.39
CA GLY A 87 -8.19 13.83 1.21
C GLY A 87 -8.10 12.42 0.63
N ARG A 88 -9.22 11.85 0.21
CA ARG A 88 -9.25 10.53 -0.45
C ARG A 88 -8.42 10.53 -1.73
N ARG A 89 -8.57 11.52 -2.61
CA ARG A 89 -7.77 11.61 -3.85
C ARG A 89 -6.27 11.73 -3.58
N ILE A 90 -5.87 12.57 -2.62
CA ILE A 90 -4.45 12.70 -2.25
C ILE A 90 -3.92 11.37 -1.70
N ARG A 91 -4.66 10.70 -0.81
CA ARG A 91 -4.27 9.39 -0.29
C ARG A 91 -4.15 8.35 -1.40
N GLU A 92 -5.08 8.32 -2.34
CA GLU A 92 -5.02 7.42 -3.50
C GLU A 92 -3.76 7.66 -4.34
N LEU A 93 -3.41 8.93 -4.61
CA LEU A 93 -2.20 9.28 -5.35
C LEU A 93 -0.91 8.94 -4.59
N VAL A 94 -0.91 9.06 -3.26
CA VAL A 94 0.28 8.79 -2.43
C VAL A 94 0.48 7.30 -2.16
N HIS A 95 -0.58 6.49 -2.17
CA HIS A 95 -0.48 5.06 -1.84
C HIS A 95 -0.36 4.13 -3.04
N ARG A 96 -0.72 4.60 -4.24
CA ARG A 96 -0.74 3.78 -5.45
C ARG A 96 0.46 4.06 -6.35
N ASP A 97 0.88 3.03 -7.08
CA ASP A 97 1.79 3.18 -8.21
C ASP A 97 1.04 3.83 -9.38
N GLY A 98 1.58 4.91 -9.93
CA GLY A 98 0.90 5.73 -10.93
C GLY A 98 0.65 5.02 -12.27
N LEU A 99 1.43 3.97 -12.58
CA LEU A 99 1.27 3.20 -13.81
C LEU A 99 0.24 2.07 -13.65
N THR A 100 0.39 1.27 -12.60
CA THR A 100 -0.35 0.00 -12.43
C THR A 100 -1.55 0.09 -11.48
N GLY A 101 -1.65 1.15 -10.68
CA GLY A 101 -2.75 1.38 -9.74
C GLY A 101 -2.78 0.46 -8.51
N ILE A 102 -1.79 -0.44 -8.37
CA ILE A 102 -1.59 -1.26 -7.15
C ILE A 102 -0.82 -0.45 -6.10
N LEU A 103 -0.55 -1.02 -4.92
CA LEU A 103 0.21 -0.30 -3.89
C LEU A 103 1.60 0.07 -4.43
N ASN A 104 2.11 1.25 -4.09
CA ASN A 104 3.52 1.56 -4.35
C ASN A 104 4.43 0.90 -3.31
N HIS A 105 5.74 0.96 -3.55
CA HIS A 105 6.78 0.38 -2.70
C HIS A 105 6.63 0.79 -1.22
N ALA A 106 6.53 2.09 -0.95
CA ALA A 106 6.45 2.60 0.42
C ALA A 106 5.22 2.06 1.16
N THR A 107 4.07 2.04 0.50
CA THR A 107 2.83 1.54 1.10
C THR A 107 2.85 0.02 1.27
N LEU A 108 3.39 -0.71 0.30
CA LEU A 108 3.54 -2.17 0.39
C LEU A 108 4.41 -2.56 1.60
N MET A 109 5.53 -1.87 1.83
CA MET A 109 6.42 -2.16 2.96
C MET A 109 5.80 -1.81 4.31
N ALA A 110 5.12 -0.67 4.43
CA ALA A 110 4.38 -0.32 5.64
C ALA A 110 3.27 -1.35 5.96
N GLU A 111 2.57 -1.84 4.94
CA GLU A 111 1.57 -2.91 5.10
C GLU A 111 2.19 -4.25 5.52
N LEU A 112 3.40 -4.57 5.04
CA LEU A 112 4.12 -5.76 5.46
C LEU A 112 4.56 -5.67 6.93
N GLU A 113 5.09 -4.52 7.36
CA GLU A 113 5.43 -4.24 8.76
C GLU A 113 4.21 -4.42 9.67
N TYR A 114 3.08 -3.80 9.30
CA TYR A 114 1.83 -3.95 10.03
C TYR A 114 1.37 -5.42 10.07
N ALA A 115 1.40 -6.12 8.94
CA ALA A 115 0.94 -7.50 8.84
C ALA A 115 1.80 -8.46 9.68
N VAL A 116 3.13 -8.28 9.71
CA VAL A 116 4.03 -9.07 10.56
C VAL A 116 3.78 -8.80 12.04
N ALA A 117 3.64 -7.53 12.45
CA ALA A 117 3.31 -7.19 13.83
C ALA A 117 1.93 -7.74 14.26
N PHE A 118 0.95 -7.74 13.35
CA PHE A 118 -0.35 -8.34 13.58
C PHE A 118 -0.27 -9.87 13.73
N ALA A 119 0.42 -10.53 12.80
CA ALA A 119 0.67 -11.97 12.77
C ALA A 119 1.36 -12.45 14.06
N GLN A 120 2.40 -11.74 14.51
CA GLN A 120 3.13 -12.04 15.73
C GLN A 120 2.24 -12.00 16.98
N ARG A 121 1.35 -10.99 17.08
CA ARG A 121 0.43 -10.86 18.22
C ARG A 121 -0.65 -11.94 18.28
N HIS A 122 -1.10 -12.43 17.13
CA HIS A 122 -2.22 -13.38 17.04
C HIS A 122 -1.78 -14.82 16.75
N GLY A 123 -0.48 -15.06 16.59
CA GLY A 123 0.04 -16.38 16.23
C GLY A 123 -0.38 -16.86 14.84
N GLU A 124 -0.66 -15.94 13.91
CA GLU A 124 -1.09 -16.28 12.55
C GLU A 124 0.10 -16.21 11.57
N PRO A 125 0.32 -17.21 10.69
CA PRO A 125 1.40 -17.15 9.72
C PRO A 125 1.05 -16.23 8.54
N LEU A 126 2.06 -15.67 7.88
CA LEU A 126 1.92 -14.98 6.60
C LEU A 126 3.06 -15.35 5.66
N CYS A 127 2.85 -15.09 4.37
CA CYS A 127 3.91 -15.20 3.36
C CYS A 127 4.03 -13.86 2.61
N PHE A 128 5.26 -13.50 2.28
CA PHE A 128 5.58 -12.40 1.39
C PHE A 128 6.25 -12.96 0.14
N LEU A 129 5.73 -12.60 -1.03
CA LEU A 129 6.24 -13.04 -2.31
C LEU A 129 6.92 -11.84 -2.97
N MET A 130 8.15 -12.02 -3.43
CA MET A 130 8.82 -11.11 -4.35
C MET A 130 8.80 -11.73 -5.75
N LEU A 131 8.31 -11.00 -6.74
CA LEU A 131 8.15 -11.46 -8.11
C LEU A 131 8.84 -10.48 -9.06
N ASP A 132 9.53 -11.00 -10.08
CA ASP A 132 10.17 -10.19 -11.12
C ASP A 132 9.94 -10.78 -12.51
N LEU A 133 9.61 -9.90 -13.45
CA LEU A 133 9.34 -10.28 -14.83
C LEU A 133 10.62 -10.68 -15.57
N ASP A 134 10.63 -11.94 -16.00
CA ASP A 134 11.79 -12.48 -16.68
C ASP A 134 12.00 -11.82 -18.04
N HIS A 135 13.22 -11.30 -18.27
CA HIS A 135 13.63 -10.67 -19.52
C HIS A 135 12.79 -9.45 -19.92
N PHE A 136 12.20 -8.72 -18.96
CA PHE A 136 11.40 -7.52 -19.27
C PHE A 136 12.16 -6.46 -20.06
N LYS A 137 13.47 -6.26 -19.78
CA LYS A 137 14.32 -5.40 -20.61
C LYS A 137 14.30 -5.77 -22.10
N ARG A 138 14.30 -7.07 -22.45
CA ARG A 138 14.21 -7.52 -23.85
C ARG A 138 12.88 -7.13 -24.49
N ILE A 139 11.79 -7.15 -23.72
CA ILE A 139 10.47 -6.69 -24.19
C ILE A 139 10.53 -5.20 -24.52
N ASN A 140 11.10 -4.38 -23.63
CA ASN A 140 11.29 -2.95 -23.87
C ASN A 140 12.17 -2.68 -25.10
N ASP A 141 13.30 -3.38 -25.21
CA ASP A 141 14.25 -3.18 -26.31
C ASP A 141 13.66 -3.61 -27.66
N THR A 142 12.75 -4.59 -27.68
CA THR A 142 12.13 -5.12 -28.91
C THR A 142 10.87 -4.37 -29.33
N TYR A 143 10.00 -4.03 -28.37
CA TYR A 143 8.65 -3.51 -28.63
C TYR A 143 8.44 -2.07 -28.15
N GLY A 144 9.43 -1.49 -27.47
CA GLY A 144 9.39 -0.14 -26.93
C GLY A 144 8.76 -0.05 -25.54
N HIS A 145 9.10 1.04 -24.83
CA HIS A 145 8.66 1.27 -23.44
C HIS A 145 7.14 1.35 -23.27
N LEU A 146 6.41 1.86 -24.26
CA LEU A 146 4.94 1.90 -24.20
C LEU A 146 4.31 0.51 -24.13
N VAL A 147 4.93 -0.49 -24.78
CA VAL A 147 4.51 -1.90 -24.68
C VAL A 147 4.93 -2.48 -23.33
N GLY A 148 6.12 -2.13 -22.83
CA GLY A 148 6.53 -2.48 -21.47
C GLY A 148 5.56 -1.98 -20.40
N ASP A 149 5.09 -0.75 -20.51
CA ASP A 149 4.09 -0.19 -19.61
C ASP A 149 2.78 -0.97 -19.67
N GLN A 150 2.31 -1.34 -20.87
CA GLN A 150 1.14 -2.20 -21.03
C GLN A 150 1.33 -3.59 -20.40
N VAL A 151 2.53 -4.16 -20.52
CA VAL A 151 2.89 -5.43 -19.89
C VAL A 151 2.80 -5.31 -18.36
N LEU A 152 3.34 -4.25 -17.76
CA LEU A 152 3.29 -4.03 -16.31
C LEU A 152 1.84 -3.89 -15.81
N VAL A 153 1.01 -3.13 -16.51
CA VAL A 153 -0.42 -2.99 -16.19
C VAL A 153 -1.16 -4.32 -16.30
N HIS A 154 -0.86 -5.11 -17.34
CA HIS A 154 -1.45 -6.42 -17.53
C HIS A 154 -1.05 -7.41 -16.43
N VAL A 155 0.23 -7.46 -16.08
CA VAL A 155 0.77 -8.30 -15.00
C VAL A 155 0.08 -7.98 -13.68
N ALA A 156 -0.04 -6.69 -13.34
CA ALA A 156 -0.76 -6.25 -12.14
C ALA A 156 -2.21 -6.74 -12.12
N ARG A 157 -2.90 -6.71 -13.27
CA ARG A 157 -4.28 -7.20 -13.42
C ARG A 157 -4.36 -8.72 -13.25
N VAL A 158 -3.44 -9.48 -13.85
CA VAL A 158 -3.37 -10.94 -13.72
C VAL A 158 -3.15 -11.33 -12.26
N PHE A 159 -2.18 -10.72 -11.60
CA PHE A 159 -1.90 -11.00 -10.18
C PHE A 159 -3.06 -10.63 -9.28
N ARG A 160 -3.71 -9.47 -9.49
CA ARG A 160 -4.87 -9.06 -8.71
C ARG A 160 -6.03 -10.07 -8.80
N LYS A 161 -6.26 -10.68 -9.96
CA LYS A 161 -7.29 -11.71 -10.15
C LYS A 161 -6.92 -13.06 -9.51
N ALA A 162 -5.63 -13.34 -9.37
CA ALA A 162 -5.14 -14.63 -8.88
C ALA A 162 -5.09 -14.73 -7.34
N ILE A 163 -5.04 -13.59 -6.63
CA ILE A 163 -4.99 -13.48 -5.16
C ILE A 163 -6.37 -13.23 -4.53
N ARG A 164 -6.48 -13.38 -3.21
CA ARG A 164 -7.73 -13.16 -2.46
C ARG A 164 -7.93 -11.67 -2.18
N GLY A 165 -9.15 -11.26 -1.86
CA GLY A 165 -9.45 -9.87 -1.49
C GLY A 165 -8.75 -9.40 -0.21
N SER A 166 -8.36 -10.33 0.68
CA SER A 166 -7.58 -10.04 1.89
C SER A 166 -6.09 -9.87 1.63
N ASP A 167 -5.61 -10.25 0.46
CA ASP A 167 -4.19 -10.20 0.10
C ASP A 167 -3.84 -8.85 -0.52
N LEU A 168 -2.61 -8.41 -0.28
CA LEU A 168 -2.14 -7.11 -0.77
C LEU A 168 -1.15 -7.32 -1.90
N LEU A 169 -1.25 -6.49 -2.93
CA LEU A 169 -0.38 -6.49 -4.10
C LEU A 169 0.14 -5.07 -4.28
N GLY A 170 1.45 -4.95 -4.44
CA GLY A 170 2.15 -3.71 -4.72
C GLY A 170 3.26 -3.87 -5.74
N ARG A 171 3.68 -2.75 -6.33
CA ARG A 171 4.83 -2.65 -7.21
C ARG A 171 6.04 -2.29 -6.34
N TYR A 172 7.02 -3.18 -6.31
CA TYR A 172 8.20 -3.03 -5.48
C TYR A 172 9.21 -2.07 -6.14
N GLY A 173 9.38 -2.17 -7.46
CA GLY A 173 10.19 -1.23 -8.24
C GLY A 173 10.31 -1.71 -9.68
N GLY A 174 10.35 -0.81 -10.67
CA GLY A 174 10.55 -1.22 -12.08
C GLY A 174 9.61 -2.34 -12.55
N GLU A 175 10.16 -3.54 -12.74
CA GLU A 175 9.48 -4.78 -13.16
C GLU A 175 9.19 -5.77 -12.02
N GLU A 176 9.40 -5.34 -10.78
CA GLU A 176 9.26 -6.12 -9.55
C GLU A 176 7.93 -5.85 -8.84
N PHE A 177 7.31 -6.90 -8.33
CA PHE A 177 6.04 -6.90 -7.63
C PHE A 177 6.18 -7.61 -6.29
N GLY A 178 5.51 -7.11 -5.26
CA GLY A 178 5.42 -7.76 -3.97
C GLY A 178 3.99 -8.09 -3.59
N ILE A 179 3.78 -9.26 -2.98
CA ILE A 179 2.46 -9.73 -2.55
C ILE A 179 2.51 -10.19 -1.10
N ILE A 180 1.61 -9.68 -0.27
CA ILE A 180 1.43 -10.11 1.12
C ILE A 180 0.22 -11.05 1.19
N LEU A 181 0.47 -12.32 1.48
CA LEU A 181 -0.54 -13.34 1.71
C LEU A 181 -0.82 -13.45 3.20
N ARG A 182 -1.96 -12.91 3.64
CA ARG A 182 -2.37 -12.95 5.05
C ARG A 182 -2.90 -14.34 5.41
N LYS A 183 -2.67 -14.79 6.65
CA LYS A 183 -3.10 -16.11 7.15
C LYS A 183 -2.63 -17.24 6.23
N CYS A 184 -1.37 -17.17 5.80
CA CYS A 184 -0.78 -18.07 4.82
C CYS A 184 0.41 -18.82 5.41
N PRO A 185 0.26 -20.13 5.72
CA PRO A 185 1.38 -20.98 6.09
C PRO A 185 2.42 -21.10 4.96
N PRO A 186 3.69 -21.40 5.27
CA PRO A 186 4.78 -21.46 4.29
C PRO A 186 4.50 -22.37 3.09
N ALA A 187 3.90 -23.55 3.32
CA ALA A 187 3.56 -24.51 2.26
C ALA A 187 2.56 -23.91 1.24
N ASN A 188 1.63 -23.09 1.71
CA ASN A 188 0.64 -22.42 0.85
C ASN A 188 1.26 -21.24 0.10
N GLY A 189 2.29 -20.59 0.66
CA GLY A 189 3.01 -19.50 0.01
C GLY A 189 3.63 -19.94 -1.32
N ARG A 190 4.30 -21.11 -1.33
CA ARG A 190 4.85 -21.70 -2.56
C ARG A 190 3.77 -21.99 -3.60
N ALA A 191 2.68 -22.61 -3.18
CA ALA A 191 1.57 -22.95 -4.07
C ALA A 191 0.91 -21.70 -4.68
N ALA A 192 0.77 -20.63 -3.90
CA ALA A 192 0.24 -19.35 -4.37
C ALA A 192 1.19 -18.68 -5.38
N ALA A 193 2.50 -18.67 -5.11
CA ALA A 193 3.50 -18.17 -6.05
C ALA A 193 3.49 -18.95 -7.37
N GLU A 194 3.36 -20.28 -7.30
CA GLU A 194 3.29 -21.13 -8.49
C GLU A 194 2.02 -20.87 -9.29
N LYS A 195 0.88 -20.68 -8.61
CA LYS A 195 -0.38 -20.27 -9.25
C LYS A 195 -0.24 -18.93 -10.00
N LEU A 196 0.42 -17.94 -9.39
CA LEU A 196 0.68 -16.64 -10.02
C LEU A 196 1.57 -16.79 -11.26
N ARG A 197 2.62 -17.61 -11.16
CA ARG A 197 3.53 -17.91 -12.27
C ARG A 197 2.80 -18.55 -13.46
N GLN A 198 1.97 -19.56 -13.19
CA GLN A 198 1.18 -20.24 -14.21
C GLN A 198 0.12 -19.30 -14.83
N ALA A 199 -0.61 -18.55 -14.01
CA ALA A 199 -1.62 -17.61 -14.50
C ALA A 199 -1.04 -16.56 -15.44
N LEU A 200 0.20 -16.10 -15.19
CA LEU A 200 0.89 -15.18 -16.08
C LEU A 200 1.35 -15.85 -17.38
N ALA A 201 1.88 -17.07 -17.31
CA ALA A 201 2.29 -17.83 -18.49
C ALA A 201 1.12 -18.13 -19.43
N GLU A 202 -0.09 -18.30 -18.88
CA GLU A 202 -1.34 -18.51 -19.63
C GLU A 202 -1.97 -17.20 -20.16
N SER A 203 -1.38 -16.05 -19.82
CA SER A 203 -1.92 -14.73 -20.17
C SER A 203 -0.92 -13.91 -21.02
N PRO A 204 -0.57 -14.36 -22.25
CA PRO A 204 0.35 -13.63 -23.10
C PRO A 204 -0.21 -12.26 -23.51
N ILE A 205 0.69 -11.34 -23.87
CA ILE A 205 0.30 -10.04 -24.43
C ILE A 205 0.02 -10.21 -25.93
N ILE A 206 -1.14 -9.72 -26.36
CA ILE A 206 -1.56 -9.75 -27.76
C ILE A 206 -1.46 -8.32 -28.29
N LEU A 207 -0.59 -8.13 -29.30
CA LEU A 207 -0.45 -6.86 -30.01
C LEU A 207 -0.90 -7.01 -31.47
N PRO A 208 -1.48 -5.97 -32.09
CA PRO A 208 -1.84 -6.02 -33.50
C PRO A 208 -0.61 -6.29 -34.39
N GLY A 209 -0.67 -7.34 -35.20
CA GLY A 209 0.40 -7.68 -36.14
C GLY A 209 1.62 -8.36 -35.52
N CYS A 210 1.54 -8.80 -34.26
CA CYS A 210 2.59 -9.59 -33.61
C CYS A 210 2.04 -10.94 -33.15
N ASP A 211 2.91 -11.95 -33.09
CA ASP A 211 2.61 -13.18 -32.37
C ASP A 211 2.43 -12.90 -30.87
N PRO A 212 1.65 -13.71 -30.13
CA PRO A 212 1.47 -13.56 -28.69
C PRO A 212 2.81 -13.55 -27.96
N ILE A 213 3.05 -12.52 -27.15
CA ILE A 213 4.29 -12.35 -26.39
C ILE A 213 4.14 -13.11 -25.07
N PRO A 214 4.87 -14.22 -24.86
CA PRO A 214 4.78 -14.97 -23.62
C PRO A 214 5.40 -14.17 -22.48
N LEU A 215 4.77 -14.23 -21.30
CA LEU A 215 5.24 -13.59 -20.09
C LEU A 215 5.62 -14.66 -19.07
N HIS A 216 6.78 -14.49 -18.45
CA HIS A 216 7.27 -15.36 -17.39
C HIS A 216 7.72 -14.52 -16.20
N VAL A 217 7.68 -15.12 -15.03
CA VAL A 217 8.03 -14.47 -13.77
C VAL A 217 8.84 -15.45 -12.92
N SER A 218 9.89 -14.94 -12.31
CA SER A 218 10.60 -15.62 -11.23
C SER A 218 10.06 -15.11 -9.90
N ALA A 219 9.92 -16.01 -8.91
CA ALA A 219 9.39 -15.64 -7.60
C ALA A 219 10.25 -16.20 -6.46
N GLY A 220 10.40 -15.39 -5.41
CA GLY A 220 10.93 -15.80 -4.13
C GLY A 220 9.88 -15.66 -3.04
N VAL A 221 9.84 -16.61 -2.09
CA VAL A 221 8.84 -16.64 -1.02
C VAL A 221 9.52 -16.57 0.35
N GLY A 222 9.30 -15.49 1.08
CA GLY A 222 9.64 -15.38 2.50
C GLY A 222 8.42 -15.68 3.37
N ALA A 223 8.58 -16.45 4.44
CA ALA A 223 7.49 -16.78 5.34
C ALA A 223 7.71 -16.21 6.74
N PHE A 224 6.65 -15.77 7.41
CA PHE A 224 6.67 -15.49 8.84
C PHE A 224 5.94 -16.62 9.59
N PRO A 225 6.50 -17.13 10.70
CA PRO A 225 7.79 -16.77 11.30
C PRO A 225 9.00 -17.56 10.73
N GLY A 226 8.81 -18.38 9.69
CA GLY A 226 9.82 -19.35 9.23
C GLY A 226 11.13 -18.75 8.69
N SER A 227 11.04 -17.71 7.87
CA SER A 227 12.18 -17.02 7.25
C SER A 227 12.63 -15.78 8.03
N GLY A 228 11.93 -15.42 9.12
CA GLY A 228 12.23 -14.22 9.90
C GLY A 228 11.13 -13.82 10.86
N THR A 229 11.47 -12.94 11.80
CA THR A 229 10.54 -12.42 12.82
C THR A 229 10.16 -10.96 12.59
N THR A 230 10.84 -10.26 11.67
CA THR A 230 10.54 -8.88 11.27
C THR A 230 10.18 -8.82 9.78
N ALA A 231 9.48 -7.76 9.38
CA ALA A 231 9.15 -7.53 7.96
C ALA A 231 10.41 -7.46 7.08
N THR A 232 11.47 -6.81 7.56
CA THR A 232 12.76 -6.72 6.86
C THR A 232 13.35 -8.10 6.61
N GLN A 233 13.42 -8.96 7.62
CA GLN A 233 13.97 -10.33 7.48
C GLN A 233 13.14 -11.17 6.50
N VAL A 234 11.81 -11.06 6.57
CA VAL A 234 10.90 -11.78 5.68
C VAL A 234 11.04 -11.30 4.22
N ALA A 235 11.19 -9.99 4.01
CA ALA A 235 11.43 -9.41 2.69
C ALA A 235 12.81 -9.79 2.13
N GLU A 236 13.87 -9.73 2.94
CA GLU A 236 15.23 -10.14 2.56
C GLU A 236 15.29 -11.62 2.16
N ALA A 237 14.59 -12.50 2.89
CA ALA A 237 14.51 -13.91 2.54
C ALA A 237 13.80 -14.13 1.19
N ALA A 238 12.71 -13.39 0.93
CA ALA A 238 12.00 -13.44 -0.35
C ALA A 238 12.89 -12.95 -1.51
N ASP A 239 13.65 -11.86 -1.30
CA ASP A 239 14.58 -11.32 -2.29
C ASP A 239 15.73 -12.31 -2.61
N GLN A 240 16.36 -12.89 -1.59
CA GLN A 240 17.41 -13.90 -1.78
C GLN A 240 16.88 -15.14 -2.52
N ALA A 241 15.65 -15.55 -2.24
CA ALA A 241 15.00 -16.63 -2.97
C ALA A 241 14.75 -16.24 -4.44
N LEU A 242 14.27 -15.03 -4.70
CA LEU A 242 14.07 -14.53 -6.06
C LEU A 242 15.40 -14.48 -6.84
N TYR A 243 16.48 -14.06 -6.19
CA TYR A 243 17.81 -14.09 -6.78
C TYR A 243 18.23 -15.52 -7.18
N ARG A 244 17.98 -16.52 -6.30
CA ARG A 244 18.20 -17.95 -6.63
C ARG A 244 17.33 -18.41 -7.79
N ALA A 245 16.07 -17.98 -7.87
CA ALA A 245 15.18 -18.31 -8.96
C ALA A 245 15.72 -17.79 -10.31
N LYS A 246 16.20 -16.54 -10.33
CA LYS A 246 16.80 -15.90 -11.52
C LYS A 246 18.10 -16.58 -11.94
N SER A 247 18.97 -16.94 -11.00
CA SER A 247 20.25 -17.59 -11.31
C SER A 247 20.09 -19.07 -11.70
N SER A 248 19.03 -19.73 -11.24
CA SER A 248 18.72 -21.14 -11.54
C SER A 248 17.91 -21.34 -12.84
N GLY A 249 17.91 -20.35 -13.74
CA GLY A 249 17.28 -20.46 -15.05
C GLY A 249 15.88 -19.83 -15.17
N ARG A 250 15.47 -19.00 -14.20
CA ARG A 250 14.24 -18.20 -14.24
C ARG A 250 12.95 -19.03 -14.28
N ASN A 251 11.80 -18.35 -14.45
CA ASN A 251 10.46 -18.92 -14.58
C ASN A 251 10.16 -20.00 -13.53
N ARG A 252 10.47 -19.71 -12.27
CA ARG A 252 10.36 -20.65 -11.16
C ARG A 252 10.14 -19.95 -9.83
N VAL A 253 9.76 -20.75 -8.85
CA VAL A 253 9.55 -20.32 -7.47
C VAL A 253 10.61 -20.93 -6.58
N GLU A 254 11.28 -20.11 -5.78
CA GLU A 254 12.21 -20.53 -4.73
C GLU A 254 11.71 -20.10 -3.34
N MET A 255 12.06 -20.88 -2.32
CA MET A 255 11.75 -20.56 -0.92
C MET A 255 12.92 -19.85 -0.26
N GLY A 256 12.61 -18.87 0.59
CA GLY A 256 13.53 -18.04 1.37
C GLY A 256 13.94 -18.67 2.69
#